data_AF-A0A1H6U0N6-F1
#
_entry.id   AF-A0A1H6U0N6-F1
#
_cell.length_a   1.000
_cell.length_b   1.000
_cell.length_c   1.000
_cell.angle_alpha   90.00
_cell.angle_beta   90.00
_cell.angle_gamma   90.00
#
_symmetry.space_group_name_H-M   'P 1'
#
loop_
_entity.id
_entity.type
_entity.pdbx_description
1 polymer ?
#
loop_
_entity_poly.entity_id
_entity_poly.type
_entity_poly.pdbx_seq_one_letter_code
_entity_poly.pdbx_strand_id
1 'polypeptide(L)'
;MAPNTHKFNEDSRVKIPAILHLMRLGYQYLSLKGQSWDLDTNIFPELFKTAIGKINPGIEEAEAGRVLEDVKLLLDNEDLGKAFFERLSERSNTKLKAGT
;
A
#
# COMPACT_ATOMS: atom_id res chain seq x y z
N MET A 1 1.17 -42.67 -7.06
CA MET A 1 1.88 -42.26 -5.83
C MET A 1 2.11 -40.76 -5.91
N ALA A 2 1.28 -39.96 -5.25
CA ALA A 2 1.46 -38.50 -5.24
C ALA A 2 2.15 -38.12 -3.92
N PRO A 3 3.36 -37.54 -3.94
CA PRO A 3 3.89 -36.93 -2.74
C PRO A 3 3.08 -35.65 -2.47
N ASN A 4 2.12 -35.74 -1.56
CA ASN A 4 1.56 -34.57 -0.88
C ASN A 4 2.65 -33.95 -0.02
N THR A 5 3.54 -33.19 -0.65
CA THR A 5 4.56 -32.41 0.05
C THR A 5 3.94 -31.07 0.42
N HIS A 6 3.06 -31.07 1.43
CA HIS A 6 2.73 -29.84 2.12
C HIS A 6 4.01 -29.43 2.87
N LYS A 7 4.80 -28.55 2.26
CA LYS A 7 6.08 -28.09 2.81
C LYS A 7 5.78 -27.41 4.15
N PHE A 8 6.17 -28.04 5.27
CA PHE A 8 5.97 -27.50 6.61
C PHE A 8 7.00 -26.39 6.89
N ASN A 9 6.78 -25.24 6.28
CA ASN A 9 7.67 -24.08 6.31
C ASN A 9 6.90 -22.80 6.69
N GLU A 10 7.62 -21.67 6.75
CA GLU A 10 7.06 -20.34 7.06
C GLU A 10 5.86 -19.98 6.18
N ASP A 11 5.88 -20.34 4.89
CA ASP A 11 4.78 -20.03 3.97
C ASP A 11 3.48 -20.71 4.43
N SER A 12 3.54 -22.00 4.77
CA SER A 12 2.38 -22.77 5.24
C SER A 12 1.94 -22.42 6.67
N ARG A 13 2.89 -22.04 7.55
CA ARG A 13 2.63 -21.84 8.99
C ARG A 13 2.35 -20.40 9.40
N VAL A 14 2.83 -19.44 8.62
CA VAL A 14 2.80 -18.02 8.99
C VAL A 14 2.17 -17.19 7.87
N LYS A 15 2.76 -17.20 6.67
CA LYS A 15 2.35 -16.27 5.60
C LYS A 15 0.93 -16.54 5.11
N ILE A 16 0.61 -17.78 4.72
CA ILE A 16 -0.73 -18.15 4.24
C ILE A 16 -1.79 -17.93 5.33
N PRO A 17 -1.60 -18.39 6.58
CA PRO A 17 -2.54 -18.09 7.66
C PRO A 17 -2.75 -16.59 7.89
N ALA A 18 -1.69 -15.78 7.87
CA ALA A 18 -1.79 -14.33 8.06
C ALA A 18 -2.57 -13.65 6.91
N ILE A 19 -2.29 -14.02 5.66
CA ILE A 19 -3.01 -13.49 4.49
C ILE A 19 -4.51 -13.84 4.59
N LEU A 20 -4.84 -15.10 4.88
CA LEU A 20 -6.24 -15.53 5.03
C LEU A 20 -6.95 -14.80 6.17
N HIS A 21 -6.25 -14.54 7.28
CA HIS A 21 -6.79 -13.77 8.38
C HIS A 21 -7.07 -12.32 7.97
N LEU A 22 -6.13 -11.64 7.31
CA LEU A 22 -6.33 -10.28 6.80
C LEU A 22 -7.49 -10.23 5.79
N MET A 23 -7.61 -11.22 4.92
CA MET A 23 -8.74 -11.29 3.98
C MET A 23 -10.09 -11.38 4.69
N ARG A 24 -10.19 -12.11 5.81
CA ARG A 24 -11.41 -12.17 6.64
C ARG A 24 -11.74 -10.84 7.32
N LEU A 25 -10.74 -9.99 7.56
CA LEU A 25 -10.91 -8.63 8.09
C LEU A 25 -11.28 -7.60 7.00
N GLY A 26 -11.40 -8.02 5.74
CA GLY A 26 -11.77 -7.16 4.62
C GLY A 26 -10.60 -6.64 3.79
N TYR A 27 -9.36 -7.06 4.08
CA TYR A 27 -8.22 -6.72 3.23
C TYR A 27 -8.28 -7.49 1.92
N GLN A 28 -8.08 -6.80 0.79
CA GLN A 28 -8.04 -7.45 -0.51
C GLN A 28 -6.64 -8.02 -0.78
N TYR A 29 -6.55 -9.31 -1.10
CA TYR A 29 -5.30 -9.91 -1.55
C TYR A 29 -4.94 -9.38 -2.95
N LEU A 30 -3.71 -8.89 -3.08
CA LEU A 30 -3.14 -8.45 -4.34
C LEU A 30 -2.10 -9.48 -4.82
N SER A 31 -2.36 -10.09 -5.97
CA SER A 31 -1.39 -10.98 -6.61
C SER A 31 -0.31 -10.17 -7.32
N LEU A 32 0.95 -10.54 -7.17
CA LEU A 32 2.07 -9.93 -7.90
C LEU A 32 2.15 -10.36 -9.37
N LYS A 33 1.44 -11.43 -9.74
CA LYS A 33 1.54 -12.00 -11.09
C LYS A 33 0.97 -11.02 -12.12
N GLY A 34 1.82 -10.58 -13.05
CA GLY A 34 1.44 -9.66 -14.12
C GLY A 34 1.24 -8.21 -13.65
N GLN A 35 1.65 -7.87 -12.44
CA GLN A 35 1.61 -6.50 -11.93
C GLN A 35 2.93 -5.79 -12.22
N SER A 36 2.84 -4.47 -12.38
CA SER A 36 3.98 -3.56 -12.38
C SER A 36 3.85 -2.67 -11.14
N TRP A 37 4.95 -2.53 -10.42
CA TRP A 37 5.06 -1.65 -9.27
C TRP A 37 6.46 -1.06 -9.23
N ASP A 38 6.61 0.00 -8.46
CA ASP A 38 7.89 0.67 -8.26
C ASP A 38 8.76 -0.21 -7.36
N LEU A 39 9.85 -0.78 -7.91
CA LEU A 39 10.70 -1.73 -7.19
C LEU A 39 11.55 -1.07 -6.10
N ASP A 40 11.82 0.22 -6.23
CA ASP A 40 12.65 0.97 -5.28
C ASP A 40 11.84 1.24 -4.00
N THR A 41 10.57 1.62 -4.15
CA THR A 41 9.68 1.99 -3.03
C THR A 41 8.69 0.90 -2.63
N ASN A 42 8.52 -0.14 -3.46
CA ASN A 42 7.47 -1.16 -3.38
C ASN A 42 6.03 -0.62 -3.46
N ILE A 43 5.85 0.60 -3.98
CA ILE A 43 4.53 1.22 -4.15
C ILE A 43 3.93 0.80 -5.49
N PHE A 44 2.63 0.47 -5.50
CA PHE A 44 1.85 0.23 -6.71
C PHE A 44 1.23 1.55 -7.19
N PRO A 45 1.76 2.24 -8.22
CA PRO A 45 1.38 3.62 -8.53
C PRO A 45 -0.10 3.77 -8.87
N GLU A 46 -0.65 2.87 -9.69
CA GLU A 46 -2.05 2.90 -10.09
C GLU A 46 -3.00 2.63 -8.91
N LEU A 47 -2.65 1.69 -8.04
CA LEU A 47 -3.43 1.41 -6.83
C LEU A 47 -3.39 2.61 -5.87
N PHE A 48 -2.23 3.23 -5.72
CA PHE A 48 -2.04 4.43 -4.89
C PHE A 48 -2.90 5.58 -5.41
N LYS A 49 -2.76 5.97 -6.69
CA LYS A 49 -3.56 7.04 -7.31
C LYS A 49 -5.07 6.78 -7.17
N THR A 50 -5.49 5.54 -7.41
CA THR A 50 -6.90 5.12 -7.26
C THR A 50 -7.37 5.30 -5.82
N ALA A 51 -6.57 4.92 -4.82
CA ALA A 51 -6.92 5.08 -3.41
C ALA A 51 -6.99 6.56 -3.00
N ILE A 52 -6.04 7.38 -3.46
CA ILE A 52 -6.04 8.83 -3.23
C ILE A 52 -7.29 9.49 -3.84
N GLY A 53 -7.69 9.08 -5.04
CA GLY A 53 -8.93 9.55 -5.66
C GLY A 53 -10.19 9.22 -4.86
N LYS A 54 -10.22 8.06 -4.20
CA LYS A 54 -11.34 7.68 -3.31
C LYS A 54 -11.37 8.50 -2.03
N ILE A 55 -10.20 8.81 -1.46
CA ILE A 55 -10.08 9.60 -0.23
C ILE A 55 -10.41 11.08 -0.49
N ASN A 56 -10.09 11.58 -1.69
CA ASN A 56 -10.24 12.97 -2.08
C ASN A 56 -11.15 13.09 -3.31
N PRO A 57 -12.48 13.04 -3.15
CA PRO A 57 -13.41 13.16 -4.27
C PRO A 57 -13.16 14.44 -5.06
N GLY A 58 -12.98 14.30 -6.38
CA GLY A 58 -12.75 15.43 -7.29
C GLY A 58 -11.29 15.80 -7.54
N ILE A 59 -10.32 15.09 -6.93
CA ILE A 59 -8.90 15.27 -7.24
C ILE A 59 -8.61 14.86 -8.69
N GLU A 60 -7.78 15.65 -9.38
CA GLU A 60 -7.31 15.31 -10.71
C GLU A 60 -6.23 14.22 -10.67
N GLU A 61 -6.14 13.40 -11.72
CA GLU A 61 -5.14 12.34 -11.79
C GLU A 61 -3.70 12.89 -11.69
N ALA A 62 -3.44 14.03 -12.34
CA ALA A 62 -2.15 14.70 -12.27
C ALA A 62 -1.80 15.12 -10.83
N GLU A 63 -2.79 15.55 -10.05
CA GLU A 63 -2.59 15.92 -8.65
C GLU A 63 -2.35 14.68 -7.78
N ALA A 64 -3.09 13.59 -7.98
CA ALA A 64 -2.81 12.31 -7.33
C ALA A 64 -1.41 11.78 -7.66
N GLY A 65 -0.93 12.00 -8.89
CA GLY A 65 0.45 11.71 -9.28
C GLY A 65 1.48 12.55 -8.53
N ARG A 66 1.24 13.84 -8.33
CA ARG A 66 2.12 14.70 -7.51
C ARG A 66 2.19 14.23 -6.05
N VAL A 67 1.05 13.83 -5.49
CA VAL A 67 1.00 13.26 -4.13
C VAL A 67 1.87 12.00 -4.02
N LEU A 68 1.87 11.16 -5.05
CA LEU A 68 2.73 9.98 -5.08
C LEU A 68 4.21 10.38 -5.07
N GLU A 69 4.62 11.34 -5.90
CA GLU A 69 6.00 11.83 -5.92
C GLU A 69 6.41 12.48 -4.59
N ASP A 70 5.53 13.26 -3.96
CA ASP A 70 5.77 13.82 -2.62
C ASP A 70 5.95 12.71 -1.58
N VAL A 71 5.17 11.63 -1.65
CA VAL A 71 5.32 10.47 -0.76
C VAL A 71 6.64 9.76 -0.99
N LYS A 72 7.10 9.62 -2.24
CA LYS A 72 8.42 9.04 -2.53
C LYS A 72 9.54 9.87 -1.92
N LEU A 73 9.48 11.20 -2.05
CA LEU A 73 10.45 12.10 -1.42
C LEU A 73 10.43 12.01 0.11
N LEU A 74 9.26 11.77 0.71
CA LEU A 74 9.16 11.54 2.15
C LEU A 74 9.88 10.27 2.59
N LEU A 75 9.92 9.22 1.76
CA LEU A 75 10.64 7.96 2.06
C LEU A 75 12.15 8.17 2.26
N ASP A 76 12.72 9.21 1.67
CA ASP A 76 14.15 9.54 1.78
C ASP A 76 14.50 10.38 3.03
N ASN A 77 13.52 10.74 3.86
CA ASN A 77 13.77 11.52 5.08
C ASN A 77 14.50 10.70 6.14
N GLU A 78 15.44 11.34 6.84
CA GLU A 78 16.23 10.75 7.93
C GLU A 78 15.31 10.20 9.05
N ASP A 79 14.25 10.94 9.39
CA ASP A 79 13.18 10.50 10.28
C ASP A 79 11.87 10.33 9.50
N LEU A 80 11.78 9.24 8.76
CA LEU A 80 10.59 8.86 8.00
C LEU A 80 9.33 8.79 8.89
N GLY A 81 9.45 8.27 10.11
CA GLY A 81 8.31 8.10 11.00
C GLY A 81 7.66 9.43 11.36
N LYS A 82 8.47 10.39 11.78
CA LYS A 82 8.00 11.74 12.11
C LYS A 82 7.48 12.48 10.88
N ALA A 83 8.25 12.50 9.78
CA ALA A 83 7.86 13.20 8.55
C ALA A 83 6.52 12.67 8.00
N PHE A 84 6.33 11.35 8.00
CA PHE A 84 5.07 10.74 7.57
C PHE A 84 3.92 11.06 8.52
N PHE A 85 4.13 11.06 9.84
CA PHE A 85 3.11 11.43 10.82
C PHE A 85 2.66 12.88 10.66
N GLU A 86 3.60 13.81 10.47
CA GLU A 86 3.33 15.23 10.22
C GLU A 86 2.51 15.38 8.93
N ARG A 87 2.96 14.77 7.83
CA ARG A 87 2.23 14.78 6.54
C ARG A 87 0.82 14.21 6.62
N LEU A 88 0.61 13.18 7.45
CA LEU A 88 -0.69 12.55 7.66
C LEU A 88 -1.62 13.42 8.54
N SER A 89 -1.04 14.25 9.41
CA SER A 89 -1.76 15.09 10.37
C SER A 89 -2.06 16.49 9.82
N GLU A 90 -1.36 16.90 8.78
CA GLU A 90 -1.61 18.15 8.08
C GLU A 90 -3.06 18.28 7.60
N ARG A 91 -3.63 19.47 7.83
CA ARG A 91 -4.93 19.86 7.27
C ARG A 91 -4.72 20.46 5.87
N SER A 92 -4.17 19.66 4.96
CA SER A 92 -4.04 20.02 3.56
C SER A 92 -5.33 19.72 2.78
N ASN A 93 -5.47 20.34 1.61
CA ASN A 93 -6.60 20.06 0.72
C ASN A 93 -6.60 18.60 0.22
N THR A 94 -5.42 17.97 0.19
CA THR A 94 -5.23 16.61 -0.35
C THR A 94 -4.74 15.66 0.75
N LYS A 95 -5.66 14.83 1.22
CA LYS A 95 -5.49 13.94 2.37
C LYS A 95 -4.86 12.61 1.96
N LEU A 96 -4.01 12.07 2.84
CA LEU A 96 -3.48 10.70 2.74
C LEU A 96 -4.29 9.66 3.53
N LYS A 97 -5.28 10.10 4.31
CA LYS A 97 -6.19 9.23 5.07
C LYS A 97 -7.64 9.66 4.88
N ALA A 98 -8.53 8.68 4.89
CA ALA A 98 -9.96 8.94 5.03
C ALA A 98 -10.23 9.64 6.38
N GLY A 99 -11.23 10.52 6.40
CA GLY A 99 -11.73 11.09 7.65
C GLY A 99 -12.40 10.01 8.48
N THR A 100 -12.11 9.98 9.79
CA THR A 100 -12.89 9.24 10.78
C THR A 100 -14.09 10.07 11.21
#